data_AF-A0A8J2HM60-F1
#
_entry.id   AF-A0A8J2HM60-F1
#
_cell.length_a   1.000
_cell.length_b   1.000
_cell.length_c   1.000
_cell.angle_alpha   90.00
_cell.angle_beta   90.00
_cell.angle_gamma   90.00
#
_symmetry.space_group_name_H-M   'P 1'
#
loop_
_entity.id
_entity.type
_entity.pdbx_description
1 polymer ?
#
loop_
_entity_poly.entity_id
_entity_poly.type
_entity_poly.pdbx_seq_one_letter_code
_entity_poly.pdbx_strand_id
1 'polypeptide(L)'
;VASKINYTNFDSEYFFDASTIHKYVPELGNFSMYHDRNKTASMMVFRKLKNFHVDGNVGNYILRRLPHIQYLSTKYAYIRIKHVNQEKIWDNYVNNTNLSYDLQVPELKNVTINLLVVLDGFSVTKPRIELIRTLLMYFNYIDMFHGNFTSPKIQFSIKGIVLPP
;
A
#
# COMPACT_ATOMS: atom_id res chain seq x y z
N VAL A 1 -13.97 -13.22 -8.00
CA VAL A 1 -14.17 -14.66 -7.75
C VAL A 1 -13.22 -15.05 -6.64
N ALA A 2 -13.71 -15.23 -5.42
CA ALA A 2 -12.89 -15.55 -4.25
C ALA A 2 -12.74 -17.08 -4.17
N SER A 3 -11.52 -17.59 -4.31
CA SER A 3 -11.19 -19.00 -4.07
C SER A 3 -10.87 -19.20 -2.59
N LYS A 4 -11.61 -20.12 -1.94
CA LYS A 4 -11.30 -20.64 -0.60
C LYS A 4 -9.96 -21.37 -0.65
N ILE A 5 -9.01 -20.96 0.17
CA ILE A 5 -7.81 -21.75 0.47
C ILE A 5 -8.09 -22.41 1.83
N ASN A 6 -8.24 -23.73 1.85
CA ASN A 6 -8.41 -24.51 3.08
C ASN A 6 -7.02 -24.77 3.67
N TYR A 7 -6.70 -24.13 4.79
CA TYR A 7 -5.61 -24.57 5.65
C TYR A 7 -6.20 -25.48 6.74
N THR A 8 -5.69 -26.70 6.83
CA THR A 8 -6.05 -27.65 7.90
C THR A 8 -5.08 -27.46 9.07
N ASN A 9 -5.67 -27.35 10.27
CA ASN A 9 -5.07 -27.43 11.60
C ASN A 9 -4.20 -26.24 12.10
N PHE A 10 -4.87 -25.25 12.69
CA PHE A 10 -4.39 -24.53 13.88
C PHE A 10 -5.57 -24.22 14.81
N ASP A 11 -5.52 -24.73 16.05
CA ASP A 11 -6.50 -24.57 17.12
C ASP A 11 -6.54 -23.13 17.67
N SER A 12 -7.22 -22.27 16.92
CA SER A 12 -7.72 -20.98 17.36
C SER A 12 -8.75 -20.54 16.33
N GLU A 13 -10.00 -20.36 16.74
CA GLU A 13 -11.07 -19.87 15.86
C GLU A 13 -10.80 -18.40 15.48
N TYR A 14 -9.86 -18.18 14.56
CA TYR A 14 -9.71 -16.90 13.89
C TYR A 14 -10.91 -16.71 12.96
N PHE A 15 -11.85 -15.87 13.39
CA PHE A 15 -12.95 -15.46 12.53
C PHE A 15 -12.45 -14.43 11.51
N PHE A 16 -12.47 -14.81 10.24
CA PHE A 16 -12.17 -13.91 9.13
C PHE A 16 -13.47 -13.27 8.62
N ASP A 17 -13.68 -11.98 8.93
CA ASP A 17 -14.74 -11.20 8.30
C ASP A 17 -14.23 -10.54 7.01
N ALA A 18 -14.65 -11.08 5.87
CA ALA A 18 -14.29 -10.56 4.56
C ALA A 18 -15.21 -9.40 4.17
N SER A 19 -14.64 -8.19 4.09
CA SER A 19 -15.34 -6.99 3.66
C SER A 19 -14.57 -6.23 2.56
N THR A 20 -15.26 -5.38 1.81
CA THR A 20 -14.60 -4.48 0.87
C THR A 20 -14.04 -3.27 1.63
N ILE A 21 -13.00 -2.62 1.10
CA ILE A 21 -12.43 -1.41 1.72
C ILE A 21 -13.53 -0.35 1.97
N HIS A 22 -14.47 -0.19 1.05
CA HIS A 22 -15.59 0.74 1.20
C HIS A 22 -16.52 0.38 2.38
N LYS A 23 -16.75 -0.91 2.64
CA LYS A 23 -17.55 -1.34 3.81
C LYS A 23 -16.76 -1.23 5.12
N TYR A 24 -15.46 -1.53 5.07
CA TYR A 24 -14.59 -1.54 6.25
C TYR A 24 -14.17 -0.14 6.70
N VAL A 25 -13.90 0.76 5.75
CA VAL A 25 -13.57 2.17 5.97
C VAL A 25 -14.40 3.04 5.00
N PRO A 26 -15.68 3.31 5.33
CA PRO A 26 -16.58 4.08 4.46
C PRO A 26 -16.06 5.48 4.09
N GLU A 27 -15.21 6.06 4.93
CA GLU A 27 -14.59 7.36 4.70
C GLU A 27 -13.58 7.36 3.54
N LEU A 28 -13.08 6.19 3.12
CA LEU A 28 -12.28 6.02 1.90
C LEU A 28 -13.15 5.75 0.68
N GLY A 29 -14.44 6.11 0.76
CA GLY A 29 -15.49 5.57 -0.09
C GLY A 29 -15.29 5.75 -1.59
N ASN A 30 -14.49 6.73 -2.02
CA ASN A 30 -13.99 6.87 -3.38
C ASN A 30 -12.59 7.50 -3.40
N PHE A 31 -11.64 6.82 -4.03
CA PHE A 31 -10.32 7.36 -4.30
C PHE A 31 -9.84 6.99 -5.70
N SER A 32 -8.99 7.84 -6.26
CA SER A 32 -8.29 7.62 -7.52
C SER A 32 -6.79 7.72 -7.28
N MET A 33 -6.04 6.88 -7.98
CA MET A 33 -4.59 6.82 -7.92
C MET A 33 -4.00 7.41 -9.20
N TYR A 34 -2.99 8.25 -9.06
CA TYR A 34 -2.29 8.93 -10.15
C TYR A 34 -0.78 8.82 -9.97
N HIS A 35 -0.06 8.73 -11.08
CA HIS A 35 1.40 8.71 -11.09
C HIS A 35 1.96 9.69 -12.11
N ASP A 36 3.09 10.31 -11.77
CA ASP A 36 3.97 11.02 -12.68
C ASP A 36 5.39 10.53 -12.43
N ARG A 37 5.86 9.64 -13.30
CA ARG A 37 7.15 8.96 -13.14
C ARG A 37 8.33 9.89 -13.33
N ASN A 38 8.20 10.86 -14.25
CA ASN A 38 9.25 11.85 -14.51
C ASN A 38 9.48 12.73 -13.27
N LYS A 39 8.42 12.98 -12.49
CA LYS A 39 8.50 13.74 -11.24
C LYS A 39 8.64 12.85 -10.01
N THR A 40 8.77 11.53 -10.17
CA THR A 40 8.76 10.56 -9.05
C THR A 40 7.60 10.81 -8.08
N ALA A 41 6.42 11.11 -8.64
CA ALA A 41 5.23 11.50 -7.90
C ALA A 41 4.12 10.45 -8.00
N SER A 42 3.52 10.14 -6.87
CA SER A 42 2.45 9.18 -6.70
C SER A 42 1.38 9.81 -5.79
N MET A 43 0.22 10.09 -6.35
CA MET A 43 -0.84 10.85 -5.67
C MET A 43 -2.12 10.02 -5.59
N MET A 44 -2.82 10.17 -4.48
CA MET A 44 -4.14 9.65 -4.24
C MET A 44 -5.10 10.81 -4.03
N VAL A 45 -6.16 10.85 -4.84
CA VAL A 45 -7.23 11.83 -4.72
C VAL A 45 -8.44 11.14 -4.12
N PHE A 46 -8.85 11.58 -2.94
CA PHE A 46 -10.00 11.05 -2.22
C PHE A 46 -11.18 12.01 -2.34
N ARG A 47 -12.35 11.48 -2.68
CA ARG A 47 -13.58 12.25 -2.84
C ARG A 47 -14.54 11.96 -1.70
N LYS A 48 -14.87 13.00 -0.92
CA LYS A 48 -15.91 12.95 0.12
C LYS A 48 -16.94 14.04 -0.15
N LEU A 49 -18.11 13.63 -0.62
CA LEU A 49 -19.19 14.54 -1.07
C LEU A 49 -18.68 15.51 -2.16
N LYS A 50 -18.71 16.83 -1.90
CA LYS A 50 -18.20 17.89 -2.78
C LYS A 50 -16.74 18.27 -2.52
N ASN A 51 -16.09 17.65 -1.53
CA ASN A 51 -14.72 17.96 -1.14
C ASN A 51 -13.74 16.91 -1.69
N PHE A 52 -12.58 17.40 -2.14
CA PHE A 52 -11.46 16.58 -2.57
C PHE A 52 -10.29 16.78 -1.62
N HIS A 53 -9.54 15.71 -1.34
CA HIS A 53 -8.25 15.80 -0.68
C HIS A 53 -7.22 14.95 -1.39
N VAL A 54 -5.97 15.40 -1.32
CA VAL A 54 -4.85 14.77 -2.02
C VAL A 54 -3.79 14.38 -1.01
N ASP A 55 -3.49 13.09 -0.93
CA ASP A 55 -2.30 12.61 -0.23
C ASP A 55 -1.38 11.93 -1.23
N GLY A 56 -0.07 11.91 -0.99
CA GLY A 56 0.84 11.26 -1.92
C GLY A 56 2.30 11.40 -1.55
N ASN A 57 3.14 10.83 -2.42
CA ASN A 57 4.58 10.90 -2.35
C ASN A 57 5.07 11.69 -3.57
N VAL A 58 6.00 12.64 -3.39
CA VAL A 58 6.62 13.42 -4.47
C VAL A 58 8.12 13.45 -4.21
N GLY A 59 8.88 12.66 -4.97
CA GLY A 59 10.30 12.42 -4.69
C GLY A 59 10.48 11.92 -3.26
N ASN A 60 11.25 12.67 -2.47
CA ASN A 60 11.56 12.35 -1.06
C ASN A 60 10.61 13.03 -0.06
N TYR A 61 9.41 13.42 -0.48
CA TYR A 61 8.45 14.11 0.36
C TYR A 61 7.12 13.37 0.38
N ILE A 62 6.43 13.47 1.52
CA ILE A 62 5.05 13.00 1.68
C ILE A 62 4.16 14.24 1.78
N LEU A 63 3.20 14.34 0.87
CA LEU A 63 2.09 15.27 0.94
C LEU A 63 0.95 14.62 1.74
N ARG A 64 0.53 15.27 2.83
CA ARG A 64 -0.62 14.83 3.64
C ARG A 64 -1.55 15.98 3.93
N ARG A 65 -2.85 15.76 3.80
CA ARG A 65 -3.84 16.69 4.32
C ARG A 65 -3.78 16.73 5.86
N LEU A 66 -3.78 17.93 6.42
CA LEU A 66 -3.92 18.11 7.86
C LEU A 66 -5.38 17.94 8.30
N PRO A 67 -5.64 17.46 9.54
CA PRO A 67 -6.99 17.41 10.09
C PRO A 67 -7.67 18.77 9.99
N HIS A 68 -8.95 18.77 9.65
CA HIS A 68 -9.72 20.01 9.59
C HIS A 68 -9.94 20.55 11.01
N ILE A 69 -9.25 21.64 11.34
CA ILE A 69 -9.53 22.44 12.53
C ILE A 69 -10.59 23.47 12.10
N GLN A 70 -11.69 23.58 12.86
CA GLN A 70 -12.79 24.52 12.53
C GLN A 70 -12.24 25.91 12.18
N TYR A 71 -12.84 26.55 11.16
CA TYR A 71 -12.54 27.90 10.65
C TYR A 71 -11.28 28.09 9.78
N LEU A 72 -10.60 27.03 9.35
CA LEU A 72 -9.43 27.14 8.47
C LEU A 72 -9.63 26.45 7.11
N SER A 73 -9.03 27.06 6.08
CA SER A 73 -8.87 26.48 4.74
C SER A 73 -8.15 25.13 4.79
N THR A 74 -8.34 24.29 3.77
CA THR A 74 -7.63 23.01 3.67
C THR A 74 -6.12 23.23 3.66
N LYS A 75 -5.43 22.75 4.70
CA LYS A 75 -3.97 22.80 4.82
C LYS A 75 -3.34 21.45 4.50
N TYR A 76 -2.17 21.50 3.90
CA TYR A 76 -1.34 20.33 3.62
C TYR A 76 0.00 20.45 4.33
N ALA A 77 0.46 19.33 4.88
CA ALA A 77 1.82 19.16 5.32
C ALA A 77 2.63 18.53 4.18
N TYR A 78 3.81 19.10 3.92
CA TYR A 78 4.79 18.56 2.99
C TYR A 78 6.02 18.14 3.79
N ILE A 79 6.12 16.85 4.06
CA ILE A 79 7.08 16.30 5.03
C ILE A 79 8.23 15.65 4.27
N ARG A 80 9.45 16.14 4.47
CA ARG A 80 10.64 15.50 3.91
C ARG A 80 10.92 14.19 4.66
N ILE A 81 11.01 13.10 3.91
CA ILE A 81 11.49 11.82 4.42
C ILE A 81 13.00 11.98 4.62
N LYS A 82 13.45 12.01 5.88
CA LYS A 82 14.89 11.91 6.16
C LYS A 82 15.34 10.51 5.74
N HIS A 83 16.47 10.42 5.06
CA HIS A 83 17.15 9.13 4.88
C HIS A 83 17.47 8.60 6.28
N VAL A 84 16.66 7.66 6.75
CA VAL A 84 17.06 6.80 7.85
C VAL A 84 18.16 5.92 7.27
N ASN A 85 19.28 5.74 7.97
CA ASN A 85 20.27 4.73 7.59
C ASN A 85 19.59 3.35 7.62
N GLN A 86 19.00 2.96 6.49
CA GLN A 86 18.23 1.73 6.34
C GLN A 86 19.13 0.50 6.49
N GLU A 87 20.44 0.64 6.28
CA GLU A 87 21.44 -0.43 6.41
C GLU A 87 21.27 -1.20 7.73
N LYS A 88 21.09 -0.52 8.87
CA LYS A 88 20.97 -1.19 10.19
C LYS A 88 19.68 -1.99 10.42
N ILE A 89 18.62 -1.76 9.64
CA ILE A 89 17.33 -2.47 9.81
C ILE A 89 17.29 -3.72 8.91
N TRP A 90 17.93 -3.66 7.73
CA TRP A 90 18.03 -4.78 6.80
C TRP A 90 18.99 -5.87 7.29
N ASP A 91 20.03 -5.52 8.05
CA ASP A 91 20.99 -6.48 8.61
C ASP A 91 20.35 -7.54 9.55
N ASN A 92 19.17 -7.26 10.10
CA ASN A 92 18.44 -8.18 10.99
C ASN A 92 17.43 -9.09 10.28
N TYR A 93 17.15 -8.86 9.00
CA TYR A 93 16.41 -9.85 8.22
C TYR A 93 17.39 -10.94 7.81
N VAL A 94 17.22 -12.13 8.40
CA VAL A 94 18.02 -13.32 8.07
C VAL A 94 18.13 -13.44 6.55
N ASN A 95 19.36 -13.32 6.07
CA ASN A 95 19.75 -13.39 4.67
C ASN A 95 19.61 -14.85 4.17
N ASN A 96 18.39 -15.40 4.22
CA ASN A 96 18.05 -16.68 3.57
C ASN A 96 17.75 -16.48 2.08
N THR A 97 18.32 -15.44 1.46
CA THR A 97 17.97 -14.92 0.13
C THR A 97 18.85 -15.47 -1.00
N ASN A 98 19.64 -16.52 -0.77
CA ASN A 98 20.28 -17.26 -1.87
C ASN A 98 19.30 -18.15 -2.66
N LEU A 99 17.99 -18.02 -2.46
CA LEU A 99 16.97 -18.64 -3.28
C LEU A 99 16.65 -17.71 -4.46
N SER A 100 17.53 -17.69 -5.47
CA SER A 100 17.16 -17.23 -6.80
C SER A 100 16.43 -18.36 -7.52
N TYR A 101 15.23 -18.07 -8.01
CA TYR A 101 14.46 -19.00 -8.84
C TYR A 101 14.62 -18.57 -10.29
N ASP A 102 15.30 -19.39 -11.09
CA ASP A 102 15.25 -19.28 -12.54
C ASP A 102 13.90 -19.82 -13.02
N LEU A 103 13.08 -18.95 -13.61
CA LEU A 103 11.77 -19.32 -14.13
C LEU A 103 11.86 -20.16 -15.41
N GLN A 104 13.05 -20.28 -16.01
CA GLN A 104 13.32 -21.02 -17.26
C GLN A 104 12.39 -20.63 -18.41
N VAL A 105 11.92 -19.37 -18.45
CA VAL A 105 11.03 -18.87 -19.49
C VAL A 105 11.84 -18.07 -20.52
N PRO A 106 11.92 -18.50 -21.79
CA PRO A 106 12.76 -17.88 -22.82
C PRO A 106 12.44 -16.41 -23.10
N GLU A 107 11.17 -16.01 -22.94
CA GLU A 107 10.70 -14.64 -23.16
C GLU A 107 9.63 -14.26 -22.12
N LEU A 108 10.06 -13.97 -20.89
CA LEU A 108 9.14 -13.49 -19.86
C LEU A 108 8.68 -12.07 -20.20
N LYS A 109 7.49 -11.96 -20.82
CA LYS A 109 6.92 -10.67 -21.24
C LYS A 109 6.23 -9.93 -20.11
N ASN A 110 5.54 -10.64 -19.22
CA ASN A 110 4.76 -10.06 -18.14
C ASN A 110 4.96 -10.84 -16.84
N VAL A 111 4.98 -10.12 -15.72
CA VAL A 111 5.00 -10.66 -14.35
C VAL A 111 3.89 -9.97 -13.56
N THR A 112 2.95 -10.75 -13.04
CA THR A 112 1.90 -10.25 -12.15
C THR A 112 2.14 -10.75 -10.73
N ILE A 113 2.37 -9.82 -9.82
CA ILE A 113 2.62 -10.09 -8.40
C ILE A 113 1.33 -9.83 -7.63
N ASN A 114 0.75 -10.88 -7.08
CA ASN A 114 -0.44 -10.82 -6.25
C ASN A 114 -0.02 -10.71 -4.78
N LEU A 115 -0.41 -9.62 -4.12
CA LEU A 115 -0.05 -9.31 -2.75
C LEU A 115 -1.22 -9.62 -1.81
N LEU A 116 -0.93 -10.41 -0.77
CA LEU A 116 -1.75 -10.49 0.44
C LEU A 116 -1.01 -9.71 1.53
N VAL A 117 -1.54 -8.55 1.91
CA VAL A 117 -0.89 -7.71 2.92
C VAL A 117 -1.39 -8.11 4.30
N VAL A 118 -0.47 -8.43 5.21
CA VAL A 118 -0.79 -8.73 6.61
C VAL A 118 -0.23 -7.61 7.47
N LEU A 119 -1.08 -6.90 8.21
CA LEU A 119 -0.63 -5.90 9.18
C LEU A 119 -0.45 -6.57 10.54
N ASP A 120 0.56 -6.15 11.30
CA ASP A 120 0.84 -6.65 12.64
C ASP A 120 0.04 -5.91 13.72
N GLY A 121 0.00 -6.47 14.94
CA GLY A 121 -0.72 -5.88 16.09
C GLY A 121 -0.23 -4.47 16.47
N PHE A 122 1.05 -4.14 16.20
CA PHE A 122 1.60 -2.80 16.47
C PHE A 122 1.02 -1.73 15.54
N SER A 123 0.64 -2.12 14.33
CA SER A 123 -0.02 -1.24 13.38
C SER A 123 -1.41 -0.77 13.87
N VAL A 124 -2.09 -1.52 14.75
CA VAL A 124 -3.47 -1.24 15.22
C VAL A 124 -3.60 0.01 16.10
N THR A 125 -2.49 0.55 16.60
CA THR A 125 -2.49 1.81 17.37
C THR A 125 -3.01 3.01 16.56
N LYS A 126 -3.03 2.92 15.23
CA LYS A 126 -3.54 3.96 14.35
C LYS A 126 -5.02 3.72 13.98
N PRO A 127 -5.79 4.80 13.75
CA PRO A 127 -7.14 4.66 13.19
C PRO A 127 -7.12 3.84 11.90
N ARG A 128 -8.09 2.93 11.74
CA ARG A 128 -8.22 2.03 10.57
C ARG A 128 -8.10 2.78 9.23
N ILE A 129 -8.67 3.97 9.16
CA ILE A 129 -8.58 4.84 7.99
C ILE A 129 -7.15 5.24 7.64
N GLU A 130 -6.33 5.60 8.61
CA GLU A 130 -4.94 6.02 8.39
C GLU A 130 -4.06 4.83 7.99
N LEU A 131 -4.36 3.64 8.51
CA LEU A 131 -3.68 2.41 8.13
C LEU A 131 -3.91 2.06 6.68
N ILE A 132 -5.18 1.91 6.29
CA ILE A 132 -5.54 1.57 4.92
C ILE A 132 -5.08 2.67 3.96
N ARG A 133 -5.22 3.95 4.32
CA ARG A 133 -4.74 5.06 3.49
C ARG A 133 -3.23 5.00 3.28
N THR A 134 -2.45 4.76 4.33
CA THR A 134 -0.99 4.68 4.23
C THR A 134 -0.54 3.48 3.41
N LEU A 135 -1.19 2.33 3.59
CA LEU A 135 -0.93 1.14 2.79
C LEU A 135 -1.19 1.40 1.30
N LEU A 136 -2.34 1.98 0.97
CA LEU A 136 -2.69 2.30 -0.42
C LEU A 136 -1.72 3.31 -1.03
N MET A 137 -1.25 4.31 -0.27
CA MET A 137 -0.22 5.24 -0.75
C MET A 137 1.10 4.54 -1.04
N TYR A 138 1.52 3.63 -0.14
CA TYR A 138 2.75 2.88 -0.33
C TYR A 138 2.67 1.97 -1.55
N PHE A 139 1.54 1.26 -1.72
CA PHE A 139 1.26 0.48 -2.91
C PHE A 139 1.32 1.34 -4.18
N ASN A 140 0.68 2.51 -4.16
CA ASN A 140 0.68 3.45 -5.28
C ASN A 140 2.11 3.89 -5.65
N TYR A 141 2.96 4.11 -4.65
CA TYR A 141 4.34 4.51 -4.85
C TYR A 141 5.23 3.38 -5.40
N ILE A 142 5.03 2.14 -4.93
CA ILE A 142 5.70 0.96 -5.50
C ILE A 142 5.30 0.76 -6.96
N ASP A 143 4.00 0.82 -7.25
CA ASP A 143 3.48 0.62 -8.61
C ASP A 143 4.06 1.66 -9.58
N MET A 144 4.22 2.92 -9.14
CA MET A 144 4.92 3.95 -9.91
C MET A 144 6.35 3.56 -10.28
N PHE A 145 7.14 3.01 -9.35
CA PHE A 145 8.53 2.61 -9.61
C PHE A 145 8.64 1.42 -10.55
N HIS A 146 7.81 0.40 -10.33
CA HIS A 146 7.90 -0.83 -11.10
C HIS A 146 7.10 -0.81 -12.40
N GLY A 147 6.25 0.19 -12.62
CA GLY A 147 5.56 0.38 -13.89
C GLY A 147 6.50 0.69 -15.06
N ASN A 148 7.79 0.98 -14.82
CA ASN A 148 8.81 1.22 -15.84
C ASN A 148 9.43 -0.04 -16.43
N PHE A 149 9.24 -1.20 -15.81
CA PHE A 149 9.70 -2.44 -16.41
C PHE A 149 8.79 -2.75 -17.61
N THR A 150 9.38 -2.81 -18.80
CA THR A 150 8.67 -3.12 -20.05
C THR A 150 8.93 -4.55 -20.51
N SER A 151 10.03 -5.16 -20.06
CA SER A 151 10.38 -6.55 -20.33
C SER A 151 11.23 -7.12 -19.19
N PRO A 152 10.63 -7.88 -18.25
CA PRO A 152 9.20 -8.17 -18.17
C PRO A 152 8.39 -6.94 -17.73
N LYS A 153 7.16 -6.78 -18.22
CA LYS A 153 6.20 -5.86 -17.63
C LYS A 153 5.78 -6.34 -16.24
N ILE A 154 6.10 -5.58 -15.20
CA ILE A 154 5.75 -5.94 -13.82
C ILE A 154 4.47 -5.23 -13.41
N GLN A 155 3.52 -5.97 -12.83
CA GLN A 155 2.26 -5.44 -12.32
C GLN A 155 2.00 -5.97 -10.91
N PHE A 156 1.55 -5.11 -10.01
CA PHE A 156 1.17 -5.50 -8.65
C PHE A 156 -0.35 -5.45 -8.49
N SER A 157 -0.90 -6.39 -7.72
CA SER A 157 -2.32 -6.41 -7.37
C SER A 157 -2.50 -6.85 -5.92
N ILE A 158 -3.06 -5.98 -5.08
CA ILE A 158 -3.49 -6.38 -3.73
C ILE A 158 -4.75 -7.23 -3.86
N LYS A 159 -4.68 -8.49 -3.40
CA LYS A 159 -5.81 -9.42 -3.35
C LYS A 159 -6.58 -9.36 -2.04
N GLY A 160 -5.92 -8.98 -0.97
CA GLY A 160 -6.51 -8.86 0.35
C GLY A 160 -5.60 -8.12 1.32
N ILE A 161 -6.22 -7.59 2.37
CA ILE A 161 -5.54 -6.97 3.50
C ILE A 161 -6.07 -7.69 4.73
N VAL A 162 -5.19 -8.39 5.43
CA VAL A 162 -5.46 -9.03 6.71
C VAL A 162 -5.08 -8.04 7.80
N LEU A 163 -6.05 -7.72 8.63
CA LEU A 163 -5.86 -6.89 9.80
C LEU A 163 -5.90 -7.80 11.03
N PRO A 164 -5.04 -7.55 12.02
CA PRO A 164 -5.14 -8.23 13.30
C PRO A 164 -6.46 -7.82 13.98
N PRO A 165 -6.94 -8.62 14.95
CA PRO A 165 -8.18 -8.35 15.69
C PRO A 165 -8.18 -6.98 16.38
#